data_AF-A0A7U3GRB0-F1
#
_entry.id   AF-A0A7U3GRB0-F1
#
_cell.length_a   1.000
_cell.length_b   1.000
_cell.length_c   1.000
_cell.angle_alpha   90.00
_cell.angle_beta   90.00
_cell.angle_gamma   90.00
#
_symmetry.space_group_name_H-M   'P 1'
#
loop_
_entity.id
_entity.type
_entity.pdbx_description
1 polymer ?
#
loop_
_entity_poly.entity_id
_entity_poly.type
_entity_poly.pdbx_seq_one_letter_code
_entity_poly.pdbx_strand_id
1 'polypeptide(L)'
;MVKNSNSKQRNVENLSGKVVSLFFMINSLKDLLEKPQTVMPTKTIAQRYQELREMLNEIQPTMTAMLPPIDPDSVSVEELRIAFQMMFAVSVPFIMDYSQAFENLLKVAHSFMGPSSQGRDFLEPHKQLLFALGLGEEWASAVIFLSMLEIMINEKLIQLGENRGKLNDKSFQDKVKLLSEKGGHKGIEINSLFADSFYRIRSKVLHEGRKPTSDELQKISDFIREFYQSITQIR
;
A
#
# COMPACT_ATOMS: atom_id res chain seq x y z
N MET A 1 27.73 15.28 -27.46
CA MET A 1 28.02 14.39 -26.31
C MET A 1 26.72 14.06 -25.54
N VAL A 2 25.65 13.61 -26.21
CA VAL A 2 24.27 13.51 -25.65
C VAL A 2 23.76 12.06 -25.52
N LYS A 3 24.51 11.04 -25.93
CA LYS A 3 24.03 9.63 -25.96
C LYS A 3 23.97 8.93 -24.60
N ASN A 4 24.45 9.53 -23.51
CA ASN A 4 24.65 8.84 -22.22
C ASN A 4 23.51 9.02 -21.18
N SER A 5 22.57 9.96 -21.36
CA SER A 5 21.45 10.12 -20.41
C SER A 5 20.32 9.12 -20.64
N ASN A 6 20.03 8.77 -21.90
CA ASN A 6 18.93 7.86 -22.25
C ASN A 6 19.13 6.42 -21.76
N SER A 7 20.38 5.94 -21.63
CA SER A 7 20.67 4.59 -21.14
C SER A 7 20.47 4.47 -19.63
N LYS A 8 20.88 5.49 -18.85
CA LYS A 8 20.69 5.52 -17.40
C LYS A 8 19.20 5.61 -17.03
N GLN A 9 18.44 6.45 -17.74
CA GLN A 9 17.01 6.61 -17.47
C GLN A 9 16.22 5.33 -17.74
N ARG A 10 16.51 4.63 -18.85
CA ARG A 10 15.91 3.31 -19.15
C ARG A 10 16.23 2.25 -18.10
N ASN A 11 17.43 2.26 -17.53
CA ASN A 11 17.81 1.31 -16.48
C ASN A 11 17.06 1.57 -15.17
N VAL A 12 16.83 2.83 -14.81
CA VAL A 12 16.06 3.20 -13.61
C VAL A 12 14.58 2.82 -13.78
N GLU A 13 13.98 3.14 -14.92
CA GLU A 13 12.58 2.79 -15.22
C GLU A 13 12.35 1.26 -15.20
N ASN A 14 13.29 0.49 -15.74
CA ASN A 14 13.23 -0.98 -15.70
C ASN A 14 13.32 -1.50 -14.26
N LEU A 15 14.22 -0.94 -13.45
CA LEU A 15 14.37 -1.34 -12.04
C LEU A 15 13.11 -1.03 -11.22
N SER A 16 12.52 0.17 -11.37
CA SER A 16 11.29 0.54 -10.64
C SER A 16 10.13 -0.41 -10.96
N GLY A 17 9.96 -0.74 -12.25
CA GLY A 17 8.96 -1.72 -12.68
C GLY A 17 9.16 -3.08 -12.02
N LYS A 18 10.40 -3.57 -11.99
CA LYS A 18 10.75 -4.85 -11.35
C LYS A 18 10.51 -4.84 -9.84
N VAL A 19 10.83 -3.76 -9.13
CA VAL A 19 10.58 -3.64 -7.68
C VAL A 19 9.07 -3.67 -7.37
N VAL A 20 8.25 -2.98 -8.17
CA VAL A 20 6.79 -3.01 -8.03
C VAL A 20 6.25 -4.41 -8.31
N SER A 21 6.71 -5.07 -9.38
CA SER A 21 6.33 -6.46 -9.67
C SER A 21 6.72 -7.41 -8.54
N LEU A 22 7.92 -7.25 -7.97
CA LEU A 22 8.39 -8.03 -6.83
C LEU A 22 7.45 -7.88 -5.63
N PHE A 23 7.04 -6.65 -5.31
CA PHE A 23 6.08 -6.40 -4.22
C PHE A 23 4.74 -7.12 -4.43
N PHE A 24 4.17 -7.06 -5.63
CA PHE A 24 2.91 -7.76 -5.93
C PHE A 24 3.07 -9.28 -5.86
N MET A 25 4.17 -9.83 -6.37
CA MET A 25 4.46 -11.26 -6.30
C MET A 25 4.62 -11.73 -4.86
N ILE A 26 5.27 -10.93 -4.00
CA ILE A 26 5.45 -11.24 -2.57
C ILE A 26 4.09 -11.33 -1.88
N ASN A 27 3.22 -10.33 -2.06
CA ASN A 27 1.89 -10.33 -1.46
C ASN A 27 1.02 -11.47 -2.00
N SER A 28 1.06 -11.72 -3.31
CA SER A 28 0.35 -12.85 -3.90
C SER A 28 0.80 -14.18 -3.30
N LEU A 29 2.12 -14.39 -3.13
CA LEU A 29 2.64 -15.63 -2.57
C LEU A 29 2.30 -15.78 -1.08
N LYS A 30 2.32 -14.67 -0.32
CA LYS A 30 1.84 -14.63 1.07
C LYS A 30 0.41 -15.12 1.19
N ASP A 31 -0.49 -14.57 0.37
CA ASP A 31 -1.91 -14.93 0.38
C ASP A 31 -2.13 -16.41 0.04
N LEU A 32 -1.27 -17.00 -0.79
CA LEU A 32 -1.34 -18.42 -1.13
C LEU A 32 -0.88 -19.33 0.02
N LEU A 33 0.14 -18.91 0.77
CA LEU A 33 0.69 -19.66 1.90
C LEU A 33 -0.18 -19.58 3.17
N GLU A 34 -1.00 -18.54 3.29
CA GLU A 34 -1.96 -18.35 4.40
C GLU A 34 -3.30 -19.09 4.16
N LYS A 35 -3.63 -19.43 2.91
CA LYS A 35 -4.85 -20.18 2.58
C LYS A 35 -4.69 -21.68 2.89
N PRO A 36 -5.79 -22.39 3.22
CA PRO A 36 -5.76 -23.84 3.36
C PRO A 36 -5.24 -24.54 2.09
N GLN A 37 -4.40 -25.56 2.25
CA GLN A 37 -3.74 -26.28 1.14
C GLN A 37 -4.69 -26.95 0.14
N THR A 38 -5.99 -27.04 0.46
CA THR A 38 -7.01 -27.61 -0.42
C THR A 38 -7.24 -26.80 -1.69
N VAL A 39 -6.72 -25.57 -1.77
CA VAL A 39 -6.99 -24.62 -2.87
C VAL A 39 -5.93 -24.66 -3.97
N MET A 40 -4.67 -25.00 -3.67
CA MET A 40 -3.62 -25.08 -4.69
C MET A 40 -2.54 -26.14 -4.39
N PRO A 41 -2.05 -26.85 -5.41
CA PRO A 41 -0.94 -27.79 -5.24
C PRO A 41 0.34 -27.11 -4.75
N THR A 42 1.05 -27.75 -3.82
CA THR A 42 2.35 -27.29 -3.27
C THR A 42 3.37 -26.96 -4.37
N LYS A 43 3.41 -27.78 -5.42
CA LYS A 43 4.28 -27.57 -6.59
C LYS A 43 4.06 -26.21 -7.25
N THR A 44 2.81 -25.78 -7.39
CA THR A 44 2.47 -24.47 -7.99
C THR A 44 2.98 -23.33 -7.12
N ILE A 45 2.85 -23.45 -5.79
CA ILE A 45 3.35 -22.46 -4.83
C ILE A 45 4.88 -22.40 -4.88
N ALA A 46 5.55 -23.56 -4.99
CA ALA A 46 7.00 -23.63 -5.12
C ALA A 46 7.53 -22.99 -6.42
N GLN A 47 6.83 -23.18 -7.54
CA GLN A 47 7.16 -22.50 -8.80
C GLN A 47 7.07 -20.98 -8.66
N ARG A 48 6.01 -20.47 -8.01
CA ARG A 48 5.87 -19.03 -7.73
C ARG A 48 7.00 -18.48 -6.85
N TYR A 49 7.43 -19.23 -5.85
CA TYR A 49 8.61 -18.87 -5.06
C TYR A 49 9.87 -18.78 -5.92
N GLN A 50 10.10 -19.72 -6.84
CA GLN A 50 11.25 -19.69 -7.74
C GLN A 50 11.22 -18.48 -8.69
N GLU A 51 10.07 -18.17 -9.30
CA GLU A 51 9.89 -16.95 -10.11
C GLU A 51 10.26 -15.69 -9.31
N LEU A 52 9.85 -15.63 -8.04
CA LEU A 52 10.16 -14.51 -7.15
C LEU A 52 11.65 -14.43 -6.81
N ARG A 53 12.28 -15.58 -6.57
CA ARG A 53 13.71 -15.71 -6.30
C ARG A 53 14.56 -15.28 -7.50
N GLU A 54 14.15 -15.64 -8.71
CA GLU A 54 14.78 -15.21 -9.97
C GLU A 54 14.65 -13.70 -10.16
N MET A 55 13.45 -13.14 -9.97
CA MET A 55 13.26 -11.69 -10.05
C MET A 55 14.11 -10.94 -9.02
N LEU A 56 14.18 -11.43 -7.78
CA LEU A 56 15.07 -10.85 -6.76
C LEU A 56 16.54 -10.98 -7.16
N ASN A 57 16.94 -12.08 -7.81
CA ASN A 57 18.30 -12.26 -8.30
C ASN A 57 18.69 -11.22 -9.35
N GLU A 58 17.76 -10.87 -10.25
CA GLU A 58 17.99 -9.83 -11.26
C GLU A 58 18.11 -8.42 -10.64
N ILE A 59 17.44 -8.19 -9.52
CA ILE A 59 17.40 -6.89 -8.83
C ILE A 59 18.58 -6.74 -7.88
N GLN A 60 18.83 -7.77 -7.06
CA GLN A 60 19.83 -7.78 -5.99
C GLN A 60 20.38 -9.21 -5.77
N PRO A 61 21.39 -9.63 -6.57
CA PRO A 61 21.95 -10.99 -6.52
C PRO A 61 22.47 -11.40 -5.14
N THR A 62 23.01 -10.44 -4.38
CA THR A 62 23.57 -10.68 -3.03
C THR A 62 22.51 -11.10 -2.02
N MET A 63 21.28 -10.59 -2.14
CA MET A 63 20.16 -10.97 -1.27
C MET A 63 19.65 -12.36 -1.62
N THR A 64 19.57 -12.71 -2.91
CA THR A 64 19.14 -14.05 -3.35
C THR A 64 20.08 -15.15 -2.88
N ALA A 65 21.37 -14.87 -2.75
CA ALA A 65 22.35 -15.82 -2.21
C ALA A 65 22.04 -16.25 -0.76
N MET A 66 21.30 -15.44 0.00
CA MET A 66 20.87 -15.74 1.37
C MET A 66 19.58 -16.57 1.42
N LEU A 67 18.91 -16.77 0.28
CA LEU A 67 17.63 -17.47 0.20
C LEU A 67 17.82 -18.95 -0.12
N PRO A 68 17.10 -19.83 0.61
CA PRO A 68 17.20 -21.26 0.38
C PRO A 68 16.71 -21.59 -1.04
N PRO A 69 17.47 -22.39 -1.81
CA PRO A 69 16.95 -22.99 -3.03
C PRO A 69 15.89 -24.02 -2.67
N ILE A 70 14.87 -24.14 -3.51
CA ILE A 70 13.76 -25.09 -3.30
C ILE A 70 13.60 -25.94 -4.55
N ASP A 71 13.43 -27.25 -4.38
CA ASP A 71 12.99 -28.13 -5.46
C ASP A 71 11.45 -28.19 -5.48
N PRO A 72 10.79 -27.69 -6.55
CA PRO A 72 9.33 -27.67 -6.63
C PRO A 72 8.67 -29.05 -6.56
N ASP A 73 9.40 -30.13 -6.88
CA ASP A 73 8.83 -31.48 -6.92
C ASP A 73 8.89 -32.21 -5.56
N SER A 74 9.72 -31.75 -4.63
CA SER A 74 9.96 -32.44 -3.35
C SER A 74 9.70 -31.60 -2.10
N VAL A 75 9.53 -30.28 -2.23
CA VAL A 75 9.38 -29.38 -1.07
C VAL A 75 8.04 -29.53 -0.35
N SER A 76 8.09 -29.49 0.98
CA SER A 76 6.90 -29.38 1.83
C SER A 76 6.39 -27.94 1.92
N VAL A 77 5.12 -27.77 2.28
CA VAL A 77 4.54 -26.43 2.48
C VAL A 77 5.19 -25.68 3.64
N GLU A 78 5.66 -26.38 4.67
CA GLU A 78 6.33 -25.75 5.80
C GLU A 78 7.72 -25.23 5.41
N GLU A 79 8.49 -26.00 4.63
CA GLU A 79 9.76 -25.52 4.07
C GLU A 79 9.56 -24.30 3.15
N LEU A 80 8.51 -24.30 2.33
CA LEU A 80 8.12 -23.14 1.53
C LEU A 80 7.78 -21.92 2.37
N ARG A 81 7.07 -22.12 3.48
CA ARG A 81 6.69 -21.03 4.40
C ARG A 81 7.92 -20.41 5.05
N ILE A 82 8.85 -21.24 5.52
CA ILE A 82 10.13 -20.78 6.11
C ILE A 82 10.93 -20.01 5.06
N ALA A 83 11.09 -20.57 3.87
CA ALA A 83 11.80 -19.93 2.77
C ALA A 83 11.17 -18.59 2.36
N PHE A 84 9.84 -18.53 2.28
CA PHE A 84 9.10 -17.31 2.01
C PHE A 84 9.29 -16.27 3.12
N GLN A 85 9.26 -16.66 4.40
CA GLN A 85 9.51 -15.74 5.50
C GLN A 85 10.91 -15.11 5.43
N MET A 86 11.94 -15.90 5.09
CA MET A 86 13.29 -15.39 4.87
C MET A 86 13.33 -14.40 3.70
N MET A 87 12.70 -14.77 2.58
CA MET A 87 12.56 -13.92 1.40
C MET A 87 11.85 -12.60 1.72
N PHE A 88 10.74 -12.65 2.43
CA PHE A 88 9.99 -11.47 2.89
C PHE A 88 10.86 -10.58 3.79
N ALA A 89 11.57 -11.18 4.75
CA ALA A 89 12.44 -10.44 5.67
C ALA A 89 13.58 -9.70 4.97
N VAL A 90 14.16 -10.25 3.90
CA VAL A 90 15.23 -9.56 3.15
C VAL A 90 14.70 -8.56 2.12
N SER A 91 13.54 -8.85 1.51
CA SER A 91 13.00 -8.03 0.42
C SER A 91 12.22 -6.81 0.91
N VAL A 92 11.57 -6.87 2.09
CA VAL A 92 10.82 -5.72 2.63
C VAL A 92 11.71 -4.51 2.91
N PRO A 93 12.84 -4.61 3.63
CA PRO A 93 13.73 -3.47 3.84
C PRO A 93 14.23 -2.88 2.51
N PHE A 94 14.59 -3.76 1.56
CA PHE A 94 15.01 -3.33 0.23
C PHE A 94 13.91 -2.55 -0.53
N ILE A 95 12.67 -3.04 -0.51
CA ILE A 95 11.53 -2.36 -1.15
C ILE A 95 11.26 -1.01 -0.47
N MET A 96 11.38 -0.94 0.86
CA MET A 96 11.17 0.30 1.63
C MET A 96 12.29 1.32 1.40
N ASP A 97 13.55 0.89 1.38
CA ASP A 97 14.68 1.75 1.06
C ASP A 97 14.58 2.25 -0.37
N TYR A 98 14.18 1.38 -1.30
CA TYR A 98 13.94 1.75 -2.69
C TYR A 98 12.77 2.72 -2.83
N SER A 99 11.65 2.51 -2.14
CA SER A 99 10.49 3.40 -2.21
C SER A 99 10.81 4.78 -1.61
N GLN A 100 11.55 4.83 -0.50
CA GLN A 100 11.99 6.08 0.09
C GLN A 100 13.03 6.81 -0.78
N ALA A 101 13.98 6.09 -1.36
CA ALA A 101 14.93 6.65 -2.32
C ALA A 101 14.23 7.12 -3.61
N PHE A 102 13.23 6.38 -4.08
CA PHE A 102 12.43 6.73 -5.25
C PHE A 102 11.55 7.95 -4.97
N GLU A 103 10.89 8.02 -3.81
CA GLU A 103 10.17 9.22 -3.37
C GLU A 103 11.09 10.44 -3.26
N ASN A 104 12.29 10.28 -2.69
CA ASN A 104 13.25 11.37 -2.57
C ASN A 104 13.78 11.79 -3.94
N LEU A 105 14.04 10.84 -4.84
CA LEU A 105 14.44 11.10 -6.21
C LEU A 105 13.31 11.76 -7.01
N LEU A 106 12.05 11.36 -6.79
CA LEU A 106 10.88 12.02 -7.36
C LEU A 106 10.74 13.44 -6.80
N LYS A 107 10.87 13.66 -5.50
CA LYS A 107 10.83 15.00 -4.88
C LYS A 107 11.94 15.91 -5.45
N VAL A 108 13.15 15.39 -5.63
CA VAL A 108 14.28 16.10 -6.26
C VAL A 108 14.00 16.33 -7.74
N ALA A 109 13.58 15.32 -8.50
CA ALA A 109 13.24 15.45 -9.92
C ALA A 109 12.09 16.45 -10.13
N HIS A 110 11.06 16.45 -9.28
CA HIS A 110 9.97 17.43 -9.30
C HIS A 110 10.46 18.85 -8.98
N SER A 111 11.43 19.00 -8.08
CA SER A 111 12.05 20.29 -7.79
C SER A 111 12.91 20.83 -8.95
N PHE A 112 13.44 19.94 -9.82
CA PHE A 112 14.30 20.31 -10.94
C PHE A 112 13.61 20.36 -12.32
N MET A 113 12.53 19.61 -12.53
CA MET A 113 11.94 19.40 -13.87
C MET A 113 10.61 20.12 -14.12
N GLY A 114 10.02 20.80 -13.14
CA GLY A 114 8.65 21.31 -13.28
C GLY A 114 7.62 20.17 -13.46
N PRO A 115 6.32 20.47 -13.58
CA PRO A 115 5.22 19.50 -13.41
C PRO A 115 5.02 18.49 -14.56
N SER A 116 6.08 18.01 -15.23
CA SER A 116 5.95 17.17 -16.43
C SER A 116 6.93 15.98 -16.47
N SER A 117 6.90 15.10 -15.47
CA SER A 117 7.66 13.83 -15.53
C SER A 117 6.76 12.60 -15.57
N GLN A 118 6.95 11.84 -16.65
CA GLN A 118 6.24 10.67 -17.15
C GLN A 118 6.31 9.42 -16.24
N GLY A 119 5.77 9.50 -15.03
CA GLY A 119 5.07 8.32 -14.50
C GLY A 119 3.87 8.06 -15.40
N ARG A 120 3.55 6.79 -15.72
CA ARG A 120 2.24 6.51 -16.30
C ARG A 120 1.22 6.98 -15.28
N ASP A 121 0.64 8.14 -15.53
CA ASP A 121 -0.40 8.68 -14.69
C ASP A 121 -1.56 7.70 -14.77
N PHE A 122 -1.80 6.99 -13.67
CA PHE A 122 -2.85 5.98 -13.58
C PHE A 122 -4.24 6.59 -13.74
N LEU A 123 -4.36 7.90 -13.50
CA LEU A 123 -5.56 8.66 -13.77
C LEU A 123 -5.65 9.10 -15.22
N GLU A 124 -4.59 9.04 -16.04
CA GLU A 124 -4.58 9.54 -17.42
C GLU A 124 -5.77 9.03 -18.27
N PRO A 125 -6.11 7.72 -18.26
CA PRO A 125 -7.27 7.23 -19.00
C PRO A 125 -8.61 7.78 -18.48
N HIS A 126 -8.63 8.26 -17.23
CA HIS A 126 -9.81 8.73 -16.51
C HIS A 126 -9.86 10.25 -16.34
N LYS A 127 -8.77 10.99 -16.66
CA LYS A 127 -8.69 12.44 -16.49
C LYS A 127 -9.75 13.19 -17.28
N GLN A 128 -10.04 12.74 -18.50
CA GLN A 128 -11.09 13.34 -19.33
C GLN A 128 -12.47 13.21 -18.66
N LEU A 129 -12.75 12.05 -18.05
CA LEU A 129 -13.98 11.81 -17.31
C LEU A 129 -14.05 12.65 -16.03
N LEU A 130 -12.96 12.68 -15.26
CA LEU A 130 -12.87 13.52 -14.06
C LEU A 130 -13.09 14.99 -14.41
N PHE A 131 -12.44 15.50 -15.47
CA PHE A 131 -12.60 16.87 -15.93
C PHE A 131 -14.03 17.16 -16.40
N ALA A 132 -14.66 16.24 -17.13
CA ALA A 132 -16.05 16.37 -17.56
C ALA A 132 -17.03 16.46 -16.37
N LEU A 133 -16.68 15.84 -15.23
CA LEU A 133 -17.43 15.91 -13.97
C LEU A 133 -17.03 17.10 -13.09
N GLY A 134 -16.11 17.97 -13.55
CA GLY A 134 -15.58 19.09 -12.76
C GLY A 134 -14.63 18.65 -11.64
N LEU A 135 -14.18 17.39 -11.64
CA LEU A 135 -13.25 16.78 -10.70
C LEU A 135 -11.79 16.93 -11.17
N GLY A 136 -10.85 16.69 -10.26
CA GLY A 136 -9.42 16.88 -10.50
C GLY A 136 -8.58 15.93 -9.66
N GLU A 137 -7.27 16.02 -9.80
CA GLU A 137 -6.30 15.19 -9.06
C GLU A 137 -6.48 15.35 -7.54
N GLU A 138 -6.80 16.56 -7.08
CA GLU A 138 -7.07 16.86 -5.67
C GLU A 138 -8.24 16.05 -5.11
N TRP A 139 -9.31 15.91 -5.91
CA TRP A 139 -10.46 15.10 -5.53
C TRP A 139 -10.08 13.62 -5.49
N ALA A 140 -9.36 13.13 -6.49
CA ALA A 140 -8.91 11.74 -6.53
C ALA A 140 -8.00 11.39 -5.33
N SER A 141 -7.04 12.27 -5.00
CA SER A 141 -6.20 12.12 -3.81
C SER A 141 -7.01 12.07 -2.52
N ALA A 142 -7.99 12.98 -2.37
CA ALA A 142 -8.86 12.95 -1.18
C ALA A 142 -9.70 11.67 -1.09
N VAL A 143 -10.24 11.17 -2.20
CA VAL A 143 -10.96 9.89 -2.23
C VAL A 143 -10.06 8.76 -1.72
N ILE A 144 -8.84 8.66 -2.26
CA ILE A 144 -7.87 7.62 -1.86
C ILE A 144 -7.56 7.71 -0.36
N PHE A 145 -7.27 8.91 0.14
CA PHE A 145 -6.97 9.12 1.55
C PHE A 145 -8.16 8.78 2.46
N LEU A 146 -9.36 9.21 2.10
CA LEU A 146 -10.58 8.90 2.85
C LEU A 146 -10.89 7.39 2.85
N SER A 147 -10.69 6.72 1.72
CA SER A 147 -10.82 5.26 1.61
C SER A 147 -9.78 4.54 2.46
N MET A 148 -8.52 5.00 2.45
CA MET A 148 -7.45 4.43 3.26
C MET A 148 -7.76 4.52 4.76
N LEU A 149 -8.27 5.67 5.21
CA LEU A 149 -8.71 5.84 6.60
C LEU A 149 -9.83 4.85 6.97
N GLU A 150 -10.85 4.69 6.12
CA GLU A 150 -11.93 3.74 6.36
C GLU A 150 -11.42 2.29 6.42
N ILE A 151 -10.47 1.92 5.55
CA ILE A 151 -9.81 0.61 5.59
C ILE A 151 -9.05 0.43 6.91
N MET A 152 -8.25 1.40 7.33
CA MET A 152 -7.49 1.34 8.58
C MET A 152 -8.40 1.13 9.80
N ILE A 153 -9.52 1.84 9.87
CA ILE A 153 -10.51 1.67 10.95
C ILE A 153 -11.11 0.27 10.91
N ASN A 154 -11.57 -0.19 9.74
CA ASN A 154 -12.20 -1.50 9.60
C ASN A 154 -11.23 -2.62 9.99
N GLU A 155 -10.01 -2.61 9.45
CA GLU A 155 -8.99 -3.61 9.75
C GLU A 155 -8.61 -3.59 11.23
N LYS A 156 -8.53 -2.40 11.85
CA LYS A 156 -8.23 -2.32 13.27
C LYS A 156 -9.35 -2.89 14.14
N LEU A 157 -10.61 -2.58 13.82
CA LEU A 157 -11.76 -3.13 14.53
C LEU A 157 -11.83 -4.66 14.40
N ILE A 158 -11.52 -5.20 13.22
CA ILE A 158 -11.44 -6.64 12.98
C ILE A 158 -10.36 -7.27 13.87
N GLN A 159 -9.16 -6.67 13.95
CA GLN A 159 -8.10 -7.13 14.86
C GLN A 159 -8.54 -7.11 16.33
N LEU A 160 -9.43 -6.19 16.71
CA LEU A 160 -10.02 -6.09 18.05
C LEU A 160 -11.28 -6.97 18.23
N GLY A 161 -11.47 -7.96 17.36
CA GLY A 161 -12.49 -8.99 17.45
C GLY A 161 -13.85 -8.63 16.85
N GLU A 162 -13.97 -7.52 16.13
CA GLU A 162 -15.23 -7.19 15.44
C GLU A 162 -15.44 -8.04 14.18
N ASN A 163 -16.70 -8.39 13.93
CA ASN A 163 -17.07 -9.15 12.75
C ASN A 163 -17.20 -8.22 11.53
N ARG A 164 -16.54 -8.57 10.42
CA ARG A 164 -16.57 -7.80 9.17
C ARG A 164 -17.99 -7.51 8.65
N GLY A 165 -18.90 -8.49 8.74
CA GLY A 165 -20.30 -8.32 8.35
C GLY A 165 -21.00 -7.23 9.17
N LYS A 166 -20.82 -7.24 10.49
CA LYS A 166 -21.39 -6.21 11.39
C LYS A 166 -20.80 -4.82 11.16
N LEU A 167 -19.55 -4.73 10.71
CA LEU A 167 -18.93 -3.44 10.40
C LEU A 167 -19.51 -2.82 9.13
N ASN A 168 -19.96 -3.63 8.16
CA ASN A 168 -20.55 -3.11 6.92
C ASN A 168 -21.88 -2.36 7.17
N ASP A 169 -22.61 -2.75 8.21
CA ASP A 169 -23.88 -2.13 8.59
C ASP A 169 -23.71 -0.84 9.42
N LYS A 170 -22.47 -0.52 9.83
CA LYS A 170 -22.17 0.63 10.69
C LYS A 170 -21.77 1.85 9.87
N SER A 171 -22.23 3.03 10.30
CA SER A 171 -21.76 4.29 9.74
C SER A 171 -20.27 4.51 10.07
N PHE A 172 -19.61 5.39 9.31
CA PHE A 172 -18.23 5.77 9.60
C PHE A 172 -18.07 6.33 11.03
N GLN A 173 -19.01 7.16 11.48
CA GLN A 173 -19.01 7.72 12.84
C GLN A 173 -19.15 6.62 13.89
N ASP A 174 -20.04 5.64 13.67
CA ASP A 174 -20.20 4.51 14.60
C ASP A 174 -18.92 3.67 14.69
N LYS A 175 -18.22 3.47 13.57
CA LYS A 175 -16.94 2.76 13.55
C LYS A 175 -15.85 3.51 14.31
N VAL A 176 -15.74 4.83 14.10
CA VAL A 176 -14.77 5.67 14.83
C VAL A 176 -15.07 5.68 16.32
N LYS A 177 -16.34 5.81 16.70
CA LYS A 177 -16.78 5.75 18.09
C LYS A 177 -16.45 4.39 18.73
N LEU A 178 -16.79 3.29 18.05
CA LEU A 178 -16.47 1.93 18.51
C LEU A 178 -14.97 1.71 18.67
N LEU A 179 -14.17 2.24 17.75
CA LEU A 179 -12.71 2.15 17.83
C LEU A 179 -12.17 2.99 18.99
N SER A 180 -12.73 4.18 19.22
CA SER A 180 -12.38 5.01 20.37
C SER A 180 -12.77 4.36 21.71
N GLU A 181 -13.91 3.69 21.79
CA GLU A 181 -14.33 2.94 22.98
C GLU A 181 -13.34 1.82 23.28
N LYS A 182 -12.99 1.02 22.27
CA LYS A 182 -12.01 -0.08 22.42
C LYS A 182 -10.58 0.41 22.68
N GLY A 183 -10.19 1.56 22.11
CA GLY A 183 -8.87 2.19 22.29
C GLY A 183 -8.74 2.91 23.65
N GLY A 184 -9.80 3.55 24.11
CA GLY A 184 -9.85 4.27 25.38
C GLY A 184 -9.69 3.35 26.58
N HIS A 185 -10.23 2.12 26.52
CA HIS A 185 -9.94 1.07 27.51
C HIS A 185 -8.46 0.69 27.61
N LYS A 186 -7.64 1.07 26.62
CA LYS A 186 -6.20 0.83 26.54
C LYS A 186 -5.36 2.11 26.67
N GLY A 187 -5.98 3.22 27.09
CA GLY A 187 -5.30 4.50 27.33
C GLY A 187 -4.93 5.29 26.07
N ILE A 188 -5.51 4.93 24.92
CA ILE A 188 -5.26 5.63 23.65
C ILE A 188 -6.49 6.44 23.29
N GLU A 189 -6.37 7.77 23.37
CA GLU A 189 -7.42 8.68 22.96
C GLU A 189 -7.35 8.90 21.44
N ILE A 190 -8.39 8.43 20.74
CA ILE A 190 -8.62 8.83 19.35
C ILE A 190 -9.33 10.18 19.40
N ASN A 191 -8.65 11.22 18.92
CA ASN A 191 -9.20 12.58 18.98
C ASN A 191 -10.50 12.68 18.15
N SER A 192 -11.62 12.72 18.86
CA SER A 192 -12.98 12.72 18.31
C SER A 192 -13.33 14.01 17.57
N LEU A 193 -12.66 15.12 17.84
CA LEU A 193 -12.86 16.39 17.14
C LEU A 193 -12.51 16.29 15.65
N PHE A 194 -11.59 15.39 15.31
CA PHE A 194 -11.26 15.12 13.91
C PHE A 194 -12.33 14.30 13.20
N ALA A 195 -13.08 13.45 13.91
CA ALA A 195 -14.09 12.59 13.31
C ALA A 195 -15.19 13.40 12.60
N ASP A 196 -15.64 14.51 13.19
CA ASP A 196 -16.68 15.37 12.62
C ASP A 196 -16.18 16.18 11.42
N SER A 197 -14.96 16.70 11.51
CA SER A 197 -14.33 17.41 10.40
C SER A 197 -14.12 16.46 9.21
N PHE A 198 -13.67 15.23 9.48
CA PHE A 198 -13.54 14.20 8.46
C PHE A 198 -14.87 13.76 7.89
N TYR A 199 -15.89 13.60 8.72
CA TYR A 199 -17.22 13.22 8.24
C TYR A 199 -17.77 14.24 7.24
N ARG A 200 -17.59 15.53 7.54
CA ARG A 200 -17.98 16.63 6.63
C ARG A 200 -17.19 16.59 5.33
N ILE A 201 -15.85 16.48 5.40
CA ILE A 201 -15.01 16.40 4.20
C ILE A 201 -15.35 15.13 3.39
N ARG A 202 -15.59 14.00 4.06
CA ARG A 202 -15.99 12.74 3.42
C ARG A 202 -17.31 12.87 2.70
N SER A 203 -18.32 13.47 3.33
CA SER A 203 -19.63 13.70 2.69
C SER A 203 -19.48 14.58 1.45
N LYS A 204 -18.75 15.70 1.60
CA LYS A 204 -18.44 16.62 0.50
C LYS A 204 -17.71 15.94 -0.67
N VAL A 205 -16.68 15.15 -0.38
CA VAL A 205 -15.83 14.55 -1.42
C VAL A 205 -16.49 13.32 -2.04
N LEU A 206 -16.93 12.35 -1.23
CA LEU A 206 -17.40 11.05 -1.72
C LEU A 206 -18.87 11.07 -2.19
N HIS A 207 -19.73 11.84 -1.53
CA HIS A 207 -21.18 11.83 -1.82
C HIS A 207 -21.62 13.00 -2.69
N GLU A 208 -21.09 14.20 -2.43
CA GLU A 208 -21.44 15.39 -3.23
C GLU A 208 -20.55 15.56 -4.47
N GLY A 209 -19.43 14.82 -4.58
CA GLY A 209 -18.49 14.95 -5.69
C GLY A 209 -17.82 16.33 -5.75
N ARG A 210 -17.59 16.98 -4.60
CA ARG A 210 -16.98 18.32 -4.55
C ARG A 210 -15.49 18.25 -4.26
N LYS A 211 -14.72 19.08 -4.95
CA LYS A 211 -13.28 19.21 -4.73
C LYS A 211 -12.99 19.66 -3.29
N PRO A 212 -12.04 19.02 -2.59
CA PRO A 212 -11.51 19.56 -1.35
C PRO A 212 -10.68 20.82 -1.63
N THR A 213 -10.61 21.70 -0.64
CA THR A 213 -9.63 22.79 -0.60
C THR A 213 -8.25 22.25 -0.24
N SER A 214 -7.19 23.00 -0.53
CA SER A 214 -5.82 22.64 -0.14
C SER A 214 -5.70 22.45 1.38
N ASP A 215 -6.37 23.29 2.17
CA ASP A 215 -6.41 23.17 3.63
C ASP A 215 -7.12 21.89 4.10
N GLU A 216 -8.24 21.51 3.45
CA GLU A 216 -8.92 20.25 3.75
C GLU A 216 -8.06 19.04 3.38
N LEU A 217 -7.35 19.07 2.26
CA LEU A 217 -6.41 18.02 1.86
C LEU A 217 -5.26 17.88 2.86
N GLN A 218 -4.67 18.99 3.29
CA GLN A 218 -3.61 19.00 4.28
C GLN A 218 -4.10 18.40 5.61
N LYS A 219 -5.28 18.84 6.08
CA LYS A 219 -5.94 18.27 7.27
C LYS A 219 -6.21 16.78 7.14
N ILE A 220 -6.59 16.32 5.94
CA ILE A 220 -6.78 14.89 5.69
C ILE A 220 -5.47 14.13 5.87
N SER A 221 -4.41 14.61 5.23
CA SER A 221 -3.08 13.97 5.26
C SER A 221 -2.50 13.92 6.67
N ASP A 222 -2.56 15.04 7.39
CA ASP A 222 -2.04 15.16 8.76
C ASP A 222 -2.76 14.18 9.70
N PHE A 223 -4.09 14.16 9.63
CA PHE A 223 -4.86 13.26 10.46
C PHE A 223 -4.61 11.79 10.14
N ILE A 224 -4.51 11.40 8.87
CA ILE A 224 -4.23 9.99 8.53
C ILE A 224 -2.92 9.52 9.16
N ARG A 225 -1.91 10.38 9.14
CA ARG A 225 -0.61 10.11 9.75
C ARG A 225 -0.72 9.99 11.27
N GLU A 226 -1.36 10.94 11.95
CA GLU A 226 -1.59 10.90 13.40
C GLU A 226 -2.46 9.70 13.82
N PHE A 227 -3.50 9.42 13.03
CA PHE A 227 -4.41 8.31 13.24
C PHE A 227 -3.69 6.97 13.10
N TYR A 228 -2.86 6.79 12.07
CA TYR A 228 -2.03 5.60 11.91
C TYR A 228 -1.13 5.35 13.13
N GLN A 229 -0.45 6.40 13.61
CA GLN A 229 0.39 6.31 14.80
C GLN A 229 -0.41 5.94 16.05
N SER A 230 -1.63 6.47 16.18
CA SER A 230 -2.50 6.17 17.32
C SER A 230 -3.02 4.73 17.29
N ILE A 231 -3.53 4.26 16.14
CA ILE A 231 -4.12 2.92 16.04
C ILE A 231 -3.10 1.79 16.12
N THR A 232 -1.85 2.03 15.73
CA THR A 232 -0.78 1.02 15.82
C THR A 232 -0.37 0.73 17.26
N GLN A 233 -0.63 1.66 18.19
CA GLN A 233 -0.37 1.47 19.62
C GLN A 233 -1.45 0.62 20.31
N ILE A 234 -2.65 0.50 19.72
CA ILE A 234 -3.75 -0.27 20.29
C ILE A 234 -3.44 -1.77 20.07
N ARG A 235 -2.99 -2.51 21.10
CA ARG A 235 -2.75 -3.96 21.02
C ARG A 235 -3.97 -4.75 21.43
#